data_AF-C0HH28-F1
#
_entry.id   AF-C0HH28-F1
#
_cell.length_a   1.000
_cell.length_b   1.000
_cell.length_c   1.000
_cell.angle_alpha   90.00
_cell.angle_beta   90.00
_cell.angle_gamma   90.00
#
_symmetry.space_group_name_H-M   'P 1'
#
loop_
_entity.id
_entity.type
_entity.pdbx_description
1 polymer ?
#
loop_
_entity_poly.entity_id
_entity_poly.type
_entity_poly.pdbx_seq_one_letter_code
_entity_poly.pdbx_strand_id
1 'polypeptide(L)'
;MPLVCCQASYLQEINGLRPRGLFFLIMCIGATTLDEYRKHIEKDPALERRFQPVKVPEPTMDETIQILRGLRERYELHHKLRYTDDALIAAAQLSYQYISDRFLPDKAIDLIDEAGSRVRLRHAQLPDEAKELDKELRQISKQKNEAVRGQDFEKVYCCLAQR
;
A
#
# COMPACT_ATOMS: atom_id res chain seq x y z
N MET A 1 14.42 -10.43 0.03
CA MET A 1 15.76 -9.86 0.23
C MET A 1 16.11 -10.22 1.64
N PRO A 2 17.11 -11.08 1.88
CA PRO A 2 17.60 -11.24 3.24
C PRO A 2 18.12 -9.87 3.68
N LEU A 3 17.35 -9.20 4.54
CA LEU A 3 17.72 -7.91 5.07
C LEU A 3 18.90 -8.13 6.00
N VAL A 4 19.92 -7.27 5.89
CA VAL A 4 20.92 -7.17 6.93
C VAL A 4 20.43 -6.09 7.88
N CYS A 5 19.94 -6.54 9.03
CA CYS A 5 19.64 -5.65 10.14
C CYS A 5 20.96 -5.33 10.84
N CYS A 6 21.34 -4.07 10.88
CA CYS A 6 22.59 -3.61 11.47
C CYS A 6 22.28 -2.86 12.75
N GLN A 7 22.62 -3.42 13.91
CA GLN A 7 22.45 -2.75 15.20
C GLN A 7 23.71 -1.95 15.54
N ALA A 8 23.61 -0.62 15.60
CA ALA A 8 24.66 0.23 16.15
C ALA A 8 24.52 0.31 17.67
N SER A 9 25.56 -0.10 18.38
CA SER A 9 25.63 0.05 19.83
C SER A 9 26.16 1.42 20.24
N TYR A 10 27.06 2.06 19.46
CA TYR A 10 27.60 3.39 19.74
C TYR A 10 27.95 4.16 18.45
N LEU A 11 27.13 5.13 18.05
CA LEU A 11 27.54 6.12 17.04
C LEU A 11 28.14 7.36 17.72
N GLN A 12 29.46 7.37 17.93
CA GLN A 12 30.22 8.59 18.23
C GLN A 12 30.85 9.11 16.93
N GLU A 13 30.57 10.33 16.50
CA GLU A 13 31.16 10.94 15.29
C GLU A 13 30.69 10.33 13.94
N ILE A 14 29.43 10.58 13.58
CA ILE A 14 29.07 10.70 12.15
C ILE A 14 28.85 12.18 11.86
N ASN A 15 29.78 12.74 11.10
CA ASN A 15 29.78 14.07 10.47
C ASN A 15 29.96 15.27 11.41
N GLY A 16 30.76 16.24 10.95
CA GLY A 16 31.18 17.48 11.62
C GLY A 16 30.07 18.49 11.93
N LEU A 17 28.97 17.99 12.48
CA LEU A 17 27.76 18.67 12.89
C LEU A 17 27.52 18.34 14.37
N ARG A 18 28.39 18.81 15.27
CA ARG A 18 27.99 19.19 16.64
C ARG A 18 29.13 19.85 17.43
N PRO A 19 28.82 20.89 18.23
CA PRO A 19 29.77 21.52 19.15
C PRO A 19 30.20 20.54 20.26
N ARG A 20 31.47 20.67 20.66
CA ARG A 20 32.13 19.95 21.75
C ARG A 20 31.30 20.09 23.05
N GLY A 21 30.72 19.01 23.57
CA GLY A 21 30.19 19.01 24.94
C GLY A 21 29.01 18.09 25.26
N LEU A 22 28.22 17.60 24.29
CA LEU A 22 27.15 16.62 24.55
C LEU A 22 27.47 15.25 23.94
N PHE A 23 27.82 14.29 24.78
CA PHE A 23 27.88 12.88 24.42
C PHE A 23 26.46 12.31 24.33
N PHE A 24 25.84 12.35 23.14
CA PHE A 24 24.60 11.62 22.91
C PHE A 24 24.92 10.27 22.28
N LEU A 25 24.57 9.20 22.98
CA LEU A 25 24.62 7.84 22.44
C LEU A 25 23.46 7.66 21.47
N ILE A 26 23.74 7.52 20.17
CA ILE A 26 22.72 7.12 19.19
C ILE A 26 22.84 5.61 18.98
N MET A 27 21.77 4.91 19.32
CA MET A 27 21.52 3.54 18.85
C MET A 27 20.63 3.62 17.63
N CYS A 28 21.01 2.96 16.55
CA CYS A 28 20.19 2.86 15.34
C CYS A 28 20.14 1.42 14.84
N ILE A 29 19.03 1.11 14.18
CA ILE A 29 18.85 -0.14 13.45
C ILE A 29 18.76 0.22 11.97
N GLY A 30 19.71 -0.27 11.18
CA GLY A 30 19.67 -0.15 9.72
C GLY A 30 19.02 -1.36 9.09
N ALA A 31 18.16 -1.17 8.08
CA ALA A 31 17.65 -2.24 7.23
C ALA A 31 18.18 -2.02 5.81
N THR A 32 19.00 -2.95 5.32
CA THR A 32 19.61 -2.83 3.99
C THR A 32 19.53 -4.14 3.21
N THR A 33 19.71 -4.06 1.90
CA THR A 33 19.94 -5.24 1.06
C THR A 33 21.35 -5.79 1.27
N LEU A 34 21.57 -7.08 0.94
CA LEU A 34 22.93 -7.67 0.99
C LEU A 34 23.93 -6.89 0.14
N ASP A 35 23.51 -6.39 -1.02
CA ASP A 35 24.38 -5.66 -1.93
C ASP A 35 24.75 -4.27 -1.38
N GLU A 36 23.80 -3.57 -0.76
CA GLU A 36 24.08 -2.29 -0.11
C GLU A 36 24.97 -2.45 1.12
N TYR A 37 24.74 -3.50 1.91
CA TYR A 37 25.61 -3.84 3.05
C TYR A 37 27.05 -4.04 2.60
N ARG A 38 27.27 -4.88 1.58
CA ARG A 38 28.61 -5.12 0.99
C ARG A 38 29.26 -3.88 0.41
N LYS A 39 28.46 -3.00 -0.22
CA LYS A 39 28.99 -1.80 -0.89
C LYS A 39 29.36 -0.69 0.09
N HIS A 40 28.59 -0.50 1.17
CA HIS A 40 28.68 0.71 1.99
C HIS A 40 29.06 0.45 3.45
N ILE A 41 28.68 -0.68 4.04
CA ILE A 41 28.91 -0.96 5.47
C ILE A 41 30.15 -1.83 5.64
N GLU A 42 30.22 -2.95 4.93
CA GLU A 42 31.32 -3.92 5.05
C GLU A 42 32.69 -3.33 4.64
N LYS A 43 32.70 -2.30 3.79
CA LYS A 43 33.93 -1.62 3.35
C LYS A 43 34.41 -0.53 4.30
N ASP A 44 33.57 -0.06 5.21
CA ASP A 44 33.91 1.03 6.13
C ASP A 44 34.29 0.45 7.51
N PRO A 45 35.59 0.50 7.91
CA PRO A 45 36.04 -0.08 9.17
C PRO A 45 35.39 0.55 10.42
N ALA A 46 34.92 1.79 10.34
CA ALA A 46 34.23 2.42 11.46
C ALA A 46 32.80 1.87 11.61
N LEU A 47 32.12 1.62 10.49
CA LEU A 47 30.77 1.05 10.48
C LEU A 47 30.79 -0.43 10.85
N GLU A 48 31.71 -1.22 10.30
CA GLU A 48 31.86 -2.65 10.59
C GLU A 48 32.04 -2.94 12.09
N ARG A 49 32.76 -2.07 12.81
CA ARG A 49 32.95 -2.19 14.27
C ARG A 49 31.73 -1.80 15.09
N ARG A 50 30.82 -1.03 14.52
CA ARG A 50 29.64 -0.47 15.23
C ARG A 50 28.39 -1.27 14.97
N PHE A 51 28.25 -1.76 13.74
CA PHE A 51 27.09 -2.48 13.26
C PHE A 51 27.32 -3.98 13.32
N GLN A 52 26.47 -4.68 14.07
CA GLN A 52 26.39 -6.13 14.01
C GLN A 52 25.38 -6.55 12.92
N PRO A 53 25.80 -7.28 11.86
CA PRO A 53 24.87 -7.79 10.87
C PRO A 53 24.02 -8.93 11.43
N VAL A 54 22.72 -8.86 11.21
CA VAL A 54 21.74 -9.93 11.46
C VAL A 54 21.01 -10.22 10.16
N LYS A 55 21.10 -11.46 9.66
CA LYS A 55 20.38 -11.89 8.46
C LYS A 55 18.92 -12.17 8.81
N VAL A 56 17.99 -11.48 8.18
CA VAL A 56 16.57 -11.75 8.29
C VAL A 56 16.14 -12.62 7.11
N PRO A 57 15.77 -13.90 7.30
CA PRO A 57 15.30 -14.74 6.21
C PRO A 57 13.93 -14.27 5.70
N GLU A 58 13.59 -14.68 4.48
CA GLU A 58 12.22 -14.58 3.99
C GLU A 58 11.31 -15.46 4.85
N PRO A 59 10.13 -14.97 5.28
CA PRO A 59 9.19 -15.79 6.03
C PRO A 59 8.72 -17.00 5.24
N THR A 60 8.45 -18.08 5.96
CA THR A 60 7.79 -19.25 5.38
C THR A 60 6.38 -18.90 4.90
N MET A 61 5.81 -19.77 4.06
CA MET A 61 4.42 -19.61 3.61
C MET A 61 3.44 -19.59 4.79
N ASP A 62 3.65 -20.43 5.80
CA ASP A 62 2.80 -20.48 7.00
C ASP A 62 2.93 -19.20 7.85
N GLU A 63 4.15 -18.70 8.06
CA GLU A 63 4.39 -17.41 8.73
C GLU A 63 3.73 -16.27 7.96
N THR A 64 3.79 -16.28 6.63
CA THR A 64 3.13 -15.28 5.79
C THR A 64 1.61 -15.31 5.95
N ILE A 65 0.99 -16.49 6.01
CA ILE A 65 -0.44 -16.61 6.28
C ILE A 65 -0.79 -15.99 7.64
N GLN A 66 0.04 -16.20 8.67
CA GLN A 66 -0.17 -15.57 9.98
C GLN A 66 -0.02 -14.05 9.93
N ILE A 67 0.97 -13.54 9.18
CA ILE A 67 1.14 -12.09 8.95
C ILE A 67 -0.11 -11.51 8.26
N LEU A 68 -0.61 -12.17 7.20
CA LEU A 68 -1.82 -11.75 6.50
C LEU A 68 -3.06 -11.77 7.42
N ARG A 69 -3.19 -12.78 8.28
CA ARG A 69 -4.26 -12.84 9.30
C ARG A 69 -4.18 -11.67 10.27
N GLY A 70 -2.98 -11.28 10.70
CA GLY A 70 -2.77 -10.11 11.56
C GLY A 70 -3.08 -8.78 10.88
N LEU A 71 -2.93 -8.70 9.55
CA LEU A 71 -3.26 -7.51 8.76
C LEU A 71 -4.74 -7.43 8.34
N ARG A 72 -5.48 -8.54 8.44
CA ARG A 72 -6.86 -8.68 7.94
C ARG A 72 -7.77 -7.52 8.33
N GLU A 73 -7.88 -7.21 9.62
CA GLU A 73 -8.80 -6.19 10.14
C GLU A 73 -8.55 -4.81 9.50
N ARG A 74 -7.28 -4.43 9.33
CA ARG A 74 -6.89 -3.14 8.72
C ARG A 74 -7.30 -3.07 7.25
N TYR A 75 -7.08 -4.17 6.51
CA TYR A 75 -7.42 -4.24 5.09
C TYR A 75 -8.94 -4.36 4.86
N GLU A 76 -9.67 -5.07 5.72
CA GLU A 76 -11.13 -5.13 5.68
C GLU A 76 -11.75 -3.75 5.87
N LEU A 77 -11.26 -2.98 6.84
CA LEU A 77 -11.68 -1.60 7.06
C LEU A 77 -11.35 -0.70 5.86
N HIS A 78 -10.15 -0.84 5.30
CA HIS A 78 -9.71 -0.03 4.16
C HIS A 78 -10.53 -0.31 2.89
N HIS A 79 -10.79 -1.58 2.58
CA HIS A 79 -11.50 -2.00 1.38
C HIS A 79 -13.02 -2.10 1.54
N LYS A 80 -13.54 -2.01 2.77
CA LYS A 80 -14.96 -2.16 3.11
C LYS A 80 -15.52 -3.51 2.64
N LEU A 81 -14.75 -4.57 2.82
CA LEU A 81 -15.12 -5.95 2.48
C LEU A 81 -14.55 -6.92 3.51
N ARG A 82 -14.90 -8.20 3.41
CA ARG A 82 -14.36 -9.27 4.25
C ARG A 82 -13.46 -10.19 3.45
N TYR A 83 -12.33 -10.58 4.03
CA TYR A 83 -11.44 -11.58 3.44
C TYR A 83 -11.68 -12.95 4.09
N THR A 84 -11.92 -13.96 3.27
CA THR A 84 -11.99 -15.34 3.74
C THR A 84 -10.60 -15.86 4.09
N ASP A 85 -10.51 -16.88 4.95
CA ASP A 85 -9.22 -17.49 5.27
C ASP A 85 -8.59 -18.14 4.03
N ASP A 86 -9.41 -18.79 3.20
CA ASP A 86 -9.00 -19.36 1.91
C ASP A 86 -8.39 -18.31 0.97
N ALA A 87 -8.91 -17.07 0.97
CA ALA A 87 -8.35 -16.00 0.15
C ALA A 87 -6.95 -15.61 0.61
N LEU A 88 -6.68 -15.60 1.93
CA LEU A 88 -5.34 -15.33 2.45
C LEU A 88 -4.36 -16.46 2.14
N ILE A 89 -4.80 -17.71 2.29
CA ILE A 89 -4.01 -18.90 1.97
C ILE A 89 -3.66 -18.89 0.47
N ALA A 90 -4.65 -18.64 -0.40
CA ALA A 90 -4.45 -18.55 -1.83
C ALA A 90 -3.48 -17.42 -2.21
N ALA A 91 -3.59 -16.24 -1.58
CA ALA A 91 -2.67 -15.14 -1.84
C ALA A 91 -1.21 -15.50 -1.49
N ALA A 92 -0.99 -16.18 -0.36
CA ALA A 92 0.34 -16.65 0.04
C ALA A 92 0.87 -17.73 -0.93
N GLN A 93 0.05 -18.72 -1.28
CA GLN A 93 0.45 -19.82 -2.17
C GLN A 93 0.73 -19.34 -3.60
N LEU A 94 -0.17 -18.55 -4.19
CA LEU A 94 -0.04 -18.09 -5.57
C LEU A 94 1.10 -17.09 -5.71
N SER A 95 1.28 -16.17 -4.76
CA SER A 95 2.43 -15.26 -4.80
C SER A 95 3.75 -16.02 -4.62
N TYR A 96 3.79 -17.04 -3.76
CA TYR A 96 4.97 -17.90 -3.62
C TYR A 96 5.32 -18.62 -4.93
N GLN A 97 4.33 -19.21 -5.60
CA GLN A 97 4.53 -20.04 -6.79
C GLN A 97 4.81 -19.22 -8.07
N TYR A 98 4.14 -18.09 -8.26
CA TYR A 98 4.10 -17.40 -9.56
C TYR A 98 4.85 -16.06 -9.57
N ILE A 99 5.13 -15.44 -8.42
CA ILE A 99 5.87 -14.17 -8.32
C ILE A 99 7.26 -14.47 -7.75
N SER A 100 8.27 -14.55 -8.62
CA SER A 100 9.63 -14.98 -8.27
C SER A 100 10.64 -13.84 -8.09
N ASP A 101 10.32 -12.64 -8.55
CA ASP A 101 11.15 -11.43 -8.46
C ASP A 101 10.97 -10.66 -7.14
N ARG A 102 10.04 -11.12 -6.30
CA ARG A 102 9.73 -10.54 -4.99
C ARG A 102 9.66 -11.61 -3.91
N PHE A 103 9.66 -11.15 -2.66
CA PHE A 103 9.78 -11.99 -1.49
C PHE A 103 8.52 -11.90 -0.64
N LEU A 104 8.17 -12.98 0.03
CA LEU A 104 7.18 -12.98 1.09
C LEU A 104 7.65 -12.07 2.25
N PRO A 105 6.73 -11.44 2.99
CA PRO A 105 5.27 -11.45 2.83
C PRO A 105 4.75 -10.39 1.85
N ASP A 106 5.64 -9.49 1.39
CA ASP A 106 5.34 -8.30 0.60
C ASP A 106 4.53 -8.61 -0.67
N LYS A 107 4.97 -9.58 -1.47
CA LYS A 107 4.23 -10.02 -2.66
C LYS A 107 2.83 -10.56 -2.37
N ALA A 108 2.59 -11.16 -1.21
CA ALA A 108 1.28 -11.69 -0.84
C ALA A 108 0.35 -10.58 -0.35
N ILE A 109 0.90 -9.59 0.36
CA ILE A 109 0.17 -8.38 0.80
C ILE A 109 -0.33 -7.60 -0.42
N ASP A 110 0.53 -7.43 -1.43
CA ASP A 110 0.16 -6.73 -2.66
C ASP A 110 -1.01 -7.40 -3.39
N LEU A 111 -1.00 -8.74 -3.49
CA LEU A 111 -2.14 -9.47 -4.08
C LEU A 111 -3.44 -9.22 -3.32
N ILE A 112 -3.40 -9.19 -1.99
CA ILE A 112 -4.56 -8.90 -1.14
C ILE A 112 -5.05 -7.47 -1.33
N ASP A 113 -4.12 -6.52 -1.48
CA ASP A 113 -4.41 -5.11 -1.67
C ASP A 113 -5.09 -4.85 -3.02
N GLU A 114 -4.47 -5.32 -4.10
CA GLU A 114 -5.01 -5.20 -5.46
C GLU A 114 -6.36 -5.91 -5.60
N ALA A 115 -6.48 -7.13 -5.06
CA ALA A 115 -7.74 -7.88 -5.10
C ALA A 115 -8.84 -7.16 -4.33
N GLY A 116 -8.53 -6.62 -3.14
CA GLY A 116 -9.47 -5.87 -2.32
C GLY A 116 -9.95 -4.59 -3.00
N SER A 117 -9.01 -3.80 -3.50
CA SER A 117 -9.29 -2.60 -4.29
C SER A 117 -10.15 -2.90 -5.51
N ARG A 118 -9.86 -4.00 -6.23
CA ARG A 118 -10.64 -4.43 -7.40
C ARG A 118 -12.09 -4.79 -7.05
N VAL A 119 -12.31 -5.53 -5.96
CA VAL A 119 -13.67 -5.89 -5.51
C VAL A 119 -14.44 -4.63 -5.08
N ARG A 120 -13.81 -3.74 -4.31
CA ARG A 120 -14.40 -2.46 -3.91
C ARG A 120 -14.82 -1.62 -5.11
N LEU A 121 -13.97 -1.52 -6.14
CA LEU A 121 -14.27 -0.77 -7.36
C LEU A 121 -15.44 -1.38 -8.13
N ARG A 122 -15.54 -2.71 -8.21
CA ARG A 122 -16.67 -3.39 -8.87
C ARG A 122 -18.00 -3.09 -8.18
N HIS A 123 -18.03 -3.09 -6.84
CA HIS A 123 -19.23 -2.77 -6.07
C HIS A 123 -19.58 -1.27 -6.06
N ALA A 124 -18.63 -0.38 -6.37
CA ALA A 124 -18.89 1.04 -6.51
C ALA A 124 -19.58 1.40 -7.84
N GLN A 125 -19.65 0.47 -8.80
CA GLN A 125 -20.30 0.72 -10.08
C GLN A 125 -21.82 0.63 -9.94
N LEU A 126 -22.52 1.60 -10.53
CA LEU A 126 -23.96 1.56 -10.69
C LEU A 126 -24.35 0.31 -11.54
N PRO A 127 -25.47 -0.38 -11.21
CA PRO A 127 -26.07 -1.35 -12.13
C PRO A 127 -26.28 -0.74 -13.51
N ASP A 128 -26.26 -1.54 -14.57
CA ASP A 128 -26.31 -1.02 -15.94
C ASP A 128 -27.59 -0.22 -16.23
N GLU A 129 -28.74 -0.67 -15.70
CA GLU A 129 -30.00 0.09 -15.72
C GLU A 129 -29.87 1.46 -15.06
N ALA A 130 -29.20 1.51 -13.90
CA ALA A 130 -28.95 2.76 -13.17
C ALA A 130 -27.90 3.64 -13.87
N LYS A 131 -26.96 3.07 -14.64
CA LYS A 131 -26.02 3.83 -15.48
C LYS A 131 -26.75 4.55 -16.61
N GLU A 132 -27.70 3.89 -17.28
CA GLU A 132 -28.50 4.53 -18.34
C GLU A 132 -29.38 5.64 -17.76
N LEU A 133 -30.04 5.39 -16.63
CA LEU A 133 -30.80 6.44 -15.93
C LEU A 133 -29.91 7.62 -15.48
N ASP A 134 -28.68 7.36 -14.99
CA ASP A 134 -27.73 8.42 -14.64
C ASP A 134 -27.29 9.22 -15.88
N LYS A 135 -27.10 8.58 -17.04
CA LYS A 135 -26.82 9.28 -18.31
C LYS A 135 -27.99 10.17 -18.73
N GLU A 136 -29.21 9.65 -18.70
CA GLU A 136 -30.42 10.42 -19.02
C GLU A 136 -30.59 11.61 -18.07
N LEU A 137 -30.42 11.40 -16.76
CA LEU A 137 -30.46 12.45 -15.75
C LEU A 137 -29.39 13.53 -16.00
N ARG A 138 -28.16 13.14 -16.36
CA ARG A 138 -27.09 14.10 -16.71
C ARG A 138 -27.44 14.89 -17.95
N GLN A 139 -28.04 14.27 -18.97
CA GLN A 139 -28.47 14.93 -20.19
C GLN A 139 -29.60 15.95 -19.91
N ILE A 140 -30.63 15.56 -19.17
CA ILE A 140 -31.73 16.45 -18.77
C ILE A 140 -31.20 17.59 -17.90
N SER A 141 -30.31 17.32 -16.95
CA SER A 141 -29.69 18.33 -16.09
C SER A 141 -28.87 19.34 -16.90
N LYS A 142 -28.13 18.88 -17.92
CA LYS A 142 -27.41 19.74 -18.86
C LYS A 142 -28.37 20.63 -19.66
N GLN A 143 -29.41 20.04 -20.26
CA GLN A 143 -30.43 20.77 -21.02
C GLN A 143 -31.14 21.83 -20.16
N LYS A 144 -31.50 21.48 -18.92
CA LYS A 144 -32.08 22.40 -17.95
C LYS A 144 -31.14 23.57 -17.65
N ASN A 145 -29.86 23.29 -17.38
CA ASN A 145 -28.87 24.34 -17.08
C ASN A 145 -28.62 25.26 -18.28
N GLU A 146 -28.65 24.74 -19.51
CA GLU A 146 -28.57 25.52 -20.74
C GLU A 146 -29.80 26.41 -20.93
N ALA A 147 -31.02 25.88 -20.69
CA ALA A 147 -32.26 26.65 -20.76
C ALA A 147 -32.32 27.77 -19.71
N VAL A 148 -31.86 27.51 -18.48
CA VAL A 148 -31.75 28.54 -17.42
C VAL A 148 -30.78 29.66 -17.84
N ARG A 149 -29.64 29.32 -18.45
CA ARG A 149 -28.69 30.33 -18.96
C ARG A 149 -29.25 31.14 -20.12
N GLY A 150 -30.03 30.51 -20.99
CA GLY A 150 -30.70 31.16 -22.11
C GLY A 150 -31.94 31.98 -21.71
N GLN A 151 -32.33 31.98 -20.42
CA GLN A 151 -33.59 32.55 -19.93
C GLN A 151 -34.84 31.99 -20.64
N ASP A 152 -34.73 30.76 -21.17
CA ASP A 152 -35.82 30.08 -21.86
C ASP A 152 -36.65 29.27 -20.85
N PHE A 153 -37.48 30.00 -20.11
CA PHE A 153 -38.26 29.44 -19.00
C PHE A 153 -39.22 28.33 -19.44
N GLU A 154 -39.78 28.42 -20.66
CA GLU A 154 -40.67 27.40 -21.21
C GLU A 154 -39.96 26.05 -21.32
N LYS A 155 -38.73 26.06 -21.83
CA LYS A 155 -37.90 24.87 -21.94
C LYS A 155 -37.47 24.33 -20.57
N VAL A 156 -37.24 25.20 -19.57
CA VAL A 156 -36.98 24.78 -18.18
C VAL A 156 -38.18 24.03 -17.60
N TYR A 157 -39.40 24.54 -17.78
CA TYR A 157 -40.62 23.87 -17.30
C TYR A 157 -40.81 22.50 -17.96
N CYS A 158 -40.55 22.39 -19.26
CA CYS A 158 -40.61 21.10 -19.96
C CYS A 158 -39.63 20.07 -19.38
N CYS A 159 -38.38 20.47 -19.10
CA CYS A 159 -37.41 19.58 -18.44
C CYS A 159 -37.81 19.17 -17.01
N LEU A 160 -38.60 19.98 -16.30
CA LEU A 160 -39.09 19.66 -14.96
C LEU A 160 -40.31 18.72 -14.97
N ALA A 161 -41.09 18.73 -16.05
CA ALA A 161 -42.32 17.95 -16.20
C ALA A 161 -42.07 16.47 -16.57
N GLN A 162 -40.84 16.09 -16.91
CA GLN A 162 -40.47 14.70 -17.26
C GLN A 162 -40.20 13.80 -16.03
N ARG A 163 -40.80 14.11 -14.86
CA ARG A 163 -40.77 13.27 -13.64
C ARG A 163 -42.06 12.50 -13.49
#